data_AF-A0A925M291-F1
#
_entry.id   AF-A0A925M291-F1
#
_cell.length_a   1.000
_cell.length_b   1.000
_cell.length_c   1.000
_cell.angle_alpha   90.00
_cell.angle_beta   90.00
_cell.angle_gamma   90.00
#
_symmetry.space_group_name_H-M   'P 1'
#
loop_
_entity.id
_entity.type
_entity.pdbx_description
1 polymer ?
#
loop_
_entity_poly.entity_id
_entity_poly.type
_entity_poly.pdbx_seq_one_letter_code
_entity_poly.pdbx_strand_id
1 'polypeptide(L)'
;MQWCDRLSLILCQHKLPMDERALEISKGPDGRRYNVIQHRSGLVTVTPWCFEDDRFTVNVETTSLSQVTFDDNESLVKTLKQSPRKLLEWTFVKEDPEAMQENPLS
;
A
#
# COMPACT_ATOMS: atom_id res chain seq x y z
N MET A 1 15.52 6.54 5.85
CA MET A 1 15.00 5.14 5.77
C MET A 1 13.62 4.96 6.42
N GLN A 2 13.25 5.70 7.48
CA GLN A 2 11.95 5.54 8.17
C GLN A 2 10.72 5.71 7.27
N TRP A 3 10.81 6.53 6.22
CA TRP A 3 9.69 6.76 5.30
C TRP A 3 9.27 5.50 4.53
N CYS A 4 10.23 4.80 3.91
CA CYS A 4 9.93 3.61 3.11
C CYS A 4 9.34 2.48 3.97
N ASP A 5 9.89 2.31 5.18
CA ASP A 5 9.39 1.36 6.18
C ASP A 5 7.95 1.68 6.59
N ARG A 6 7.65 2.96 6.82
CA ARG A 6 6.29 3.37 7.19
C ARG A 6 5.30 3.16 6.06
N LEU A 7 5.67 3.45 4.80
CA LEU A 7 4.80 3.21 3.65
C LEU A 7 4.54 1.71 3.45
N SER A 8 5.58 0.86 3.51
CA SER A 8 5.40 -0.59 3.36
C SER A 8 4.52 -1.17 4.48
N LEU A 9 4.64 -0.67 5.71
CA LEU A 9 3.76 -1.07 6.82
C LEU A 9 2.30 -0.65 6.60
N ILE A 10 2.05 0.55 6.06
CA ILE A 10 0.68 0.99 5.73
C ILE A 10 0.04 0.04 4.73
N LEU A 11 0.77 -0.33 3.66
CA LEU A 11 0.28 -1.24 2.62
C LEU A 11 0.02 -2.65 3.19
N CYS A 12 1.03 -3.25 3.83
CA CYS A 12 0.97 -4.61 4.34
C CYS A 12 -0.03 -4.80 5.49
N GLN A 13 -0.39 -3.74 6.21
CA GLN A 13 -1.39 -3.77 7.28
C GLN A 13 -2.80 -3.39 6.78
N HIS A 14 -3.01 -3.24 5.47
CA HIS A 14 -4.28 -2.81 4.87
C HIS A 14 -4.82 -1.51 5.48
N LYS A 15 -3.93 -0.55 5.75
CA LYS A 15 -4.25 0.72 6.43
C LYS A 15 -4.52 1.88 5.47
N LEU A 16 -4.59 1.64 4.16
CA LEU A 16 -5.01 2.68 3.23
C LEU A 16 -6.45 3.09 3.57
N PRO A 17 -6.70 4.39 3.85
CA PRO A 17 -8.04 4.84 4.22
C PRO A 17 -9.01 4.66 3.05
N MET A 18 -10.24 4.28 3.39
CA MET A 18 -11.37 4.40 2.47
C MET A 18 -11.72 5.88 2.25
N ASP A 19 -12.52 6.16 1.22
CA ASP A 19 -13.06 7.49 0.91
C ASP A 19 -11.99 8.54 0.63
N GLU A 20 -10.88 8.15 -0.01
CA GLU A 20 -9.87 9.07 -0.55
C GLU A 20 -9.21 9.96 0.52
N ARG A 21 -9.21 9.50 1.77
CA ARG A 21 -8.58 10.24 2.87
C ARG A 21 -7.07 10.10 2.79
N ALA A 22 -6.39 11.23 2.91
CA ALA A 22 -4.95 11.27 3.03
C ALA A 22 -4.49 10.71 4.38
N LEU A 23 -3.56 9.75 4.33
CA LEU A 23 -2.83 9.25 5.48
C LEU A 23 -1.38 9.74 5.44
N GLU A 24 -0.90 10.28 6.54
CA GLU A 24 0.51 10.65 6.65
C GLU A 24 1.40 9.41 6.67
N ILE A 25 2.41 9.40 5.79
CA ILE A 25 3.50 8.43 5.82
C ILE A 25 4.49 8.89 6.89
N SER A 26 5.33 9.87 6.58
CA SER A 26 6.25 10.55 7.51
C SER A 26 6.90 11.75 6.80
N LYS A 27 7.88 12.38 7.45
CA LYS A 27 8.85 13.22 6.75
C LYS A 27 9.78 12.37 5.88
N GLY A 28 10.01 12.80 4.65
CA GLY A 28 10.95 12.20 3.72
C GLY A 28 12.40 12.64 4.00
N PRO A 29 13.38 12.13 3.22
CA PRO A 29 14.79 12.52 3.35
C PRO A 29 15.04 14.01 3.08
N ASP A 30 14.16 14.65 2.33
CA ASP A 30 14.12 16.08 2.02
C ASP A 30 13.50 16.93 3.14
N GLY A 31 13.08 16.32 4.25
CA GLY A 31 12.40 16.98 5.37
C GLY A 31 10.94 17.35 5.10
N ARG A 32 10.40 17.06 3.90
CA ARG A 32 9.00 17.35 3.54
C ARG A 32 8.09 16.26 4.07
N ARG A 33 6.85 16.64 4.39
CA ARG A 33 5.80 15.70 4.80
C ARG A 33 5.23 15.02 3.56
N TYR A 34 5.05 13.71 3.63
CA TYR A 34 4.44 12.90 2.59
C TYR A 34 3.15 12.26 3.09
N ASN A 35 2.13 12.26 2.24
CA ASN A 35 0.87 11.57 2.46
C ASN A 35 0.63 10.53 1.35
N VAL A 36 -0.15 9.51 1.66
CA VAL A 36 -0.67 8.53 0.71
C VAL A 36 -2.20 8.58 0.69
N ILE A 37 -2.79 8.47 -0.49
CA ILE A 37 -4.24 8.39 -0.72
C ILE A 37 -4.49 7.17 -1.59
N GLN A 38 -5.55 6.41 -1.27
CA GLN A 38 -6.14 5.46 -2.20
C GLN A 38 -7.43 6.06 -2.74
N HIS A 39 -7.51 6.19 -4.05
CA HIS A 39 -8.68 6.73 -4.74
C HIS A 39 -9.78 5.69 -4.85
N ARG A 40 -11.01 6.12 -5.17
CA ARG A 40 -12.13 5.20 -5.40
C ARG A 40 -11.88 4.21 -6.55
N SER A 41 -11.07 4.63 -7.54
CA SER A 41 -10.57 3.79 -8.63
C SER A 41 -9.70 2.62 -8.16
N GLY A 42 -9.24 2.65 -6.89
CA GLY A 42 -8.30 1.70 -6.30
C GLY A 42 -6.84 2.08 -6.53
N LEU A 43 -6.55 3.09 -7.34
CA LEU A 43 -5.21 3.62 -7.58
C LEU A 43 -4.67 4.36 -6.35
N VAL A 44 -3.35 4.41 -6.21
CA VAL A 44 -2.67 4.99 -5.06
C VAL A 44 -1.81 6.18 -5.48
N THR A 45 -1.88 7.29 -4.75
CA THR A 45 -1.03 8.46 -5.00
C THR A 45 -0.28 8.84 -3.73
N VAL A 46 0.99 9.24 -3.90
CA VAL A 46 1.80 9.82 -2.85
C VAL A 46 2.01 11.31 -3.14
N THR A 47 1.86 12.15 -2.13
CA THR A 47 2.02 13.61 -2.27
C THR A 47 2.98 14.15 -1.21
N PRO A 48 4.05 14.88 -1.60
CA PRO A 48 4.46 15.16 -2.99
C PRO A 48 4.92 13.88 -3.72
N TRP A 49 4.79 13.86 -5.05
CA TRP A 49 5.24 12.72 -5.85
C TRP A 49 6.78 12.63 -5.82
N CYS A 50 7.31 11.46 -5.45
CA CYS A 50 8.75 11.22 -5.30
C CYS A 50 9.28 10.06 -6.14
N PHE A 51 8.47 9.52 -7.05
CA PHE A 51 8.86 8.41 -7.91
C PHE A 51 9.25 8.92 -9.29
N GLU A 52 10.18 8.22 -9.94
CA GLU A 52 10.65 8.56 -11.28
C GLU A 52 9.57 8.33 -12.34
N ASP A 53 8.95 7.15 -12.31
CA ASP A 53 7.84 6.80 -13.19
C ASP A 53 6.54 7.49 -12.73
N ASP A 54 5.71 7.91 -13.67
CA ASP A 54 4.38 8.46 -13.37
C ASP A 54 3.36 7.36 -12.97
N ARG A 55 3.66 6.09 -13.31
CA ARG A 55 2.82 4.93 -12.97
C ARG A 55 3.65 3.66 -12.81
N PHE A 56 3.41 2.93 -11.73
CA PHE A 56 4.01 1.61 -11.50
C PHE A 56 3.14 0.76 -10.58
N THR A 57 3.36 -0.56 -10.59
CA THR A 57 2.67 -1.48 -9.68
C THR A 57 3.68 -2.10 -8.73
N VAL A 58 3.36 -2.13 -7.44
CA VAL A 58 4.09 -2.89 -6.44
C VAL A 58 3.23 -4.05 -5.96
N ASN A 59 3.86 -5.18 -5.67
CA ASN A 59 3.16 -6.35 -5.18
C ASN A 59 3.95 -7.07 -4.09
N VAL A 60 3.20 -7.78 -3.24
CA VAL A 60 3.76 -8.63 -2.18
C VAL A 60 2.98 -9.94 -2.11
N GLU A 61 3.69 -11.05 -1.93
CA GLU A 61 3.06 -12.33 -1.63
C GLU A 61 2.65 -12.37 -0.17
N THR A 62 1.43 -12.85 0.09
CA THR A 62 0.88 -13.02 1.42
C THR A 62 0.31 -14.41 1.60
N THR A 63 0.34 -14.87 2.84
CA THR A 63 -0.29 -16.13 3.27
C THR A 63 -1.11 -15.82 4.50
N SER A 64 -2.43 -16.03 4.42
CA SER A 64 -3.35 -15.81 5.53
C SER A 64 -3.67 -17.14 6.21
N LEU A 65 -3.47 -17.21 7.53
CA LEU A 65 -3.91 -18.34 8.34
C LEU A 65 -5.18 -17.95 9.10
N SER A 66 -6.20 -18.79 9.05
CA SER A 66 -7.43 -18.59 9.84
C SER A 66 -7.26 -19.01 11.30
N GLN A 67 -6.29 -19.89 11.59
CA GLN A 67 -6.01 -20.40 12.92
C GLN A 67 -5.14 -19.40 13.71
N VAL A 68 -5.63 -19.02 14.89
CA VAL A 68 -4.98 -18.02 15.76
C VAL A 68 -3.90 -18.64 16.66
N THR A 69 -4.08 -19.90 17.08
CA THR A 69 -3.18 -20.59 18.03
C THR A 69 -2.67 -21.90 17.47
N PHE A 70 -1.41 -22.24 17.75
CA PHE A 70 -0.78 -23.50 17.36
C PHE A 70 -0.18 -24.14 18.59
N ASP A 71 -0.30 -25.46 18.70
CA ASP A 71 0.19 -26.21 19.86
C ASP A 71 1.73 -26.30 19.88
N ASP A 72 2.34 -26.26 18.70
CA ASP A 72 3.79 -26.30 18.52
C ASP A 72 4.25 -25.58 17.24
N ASN A 73 5.55 -25.37 17.12
CA ASN A 73 6.16 -24.69 15.97
C ASN A 73 6.11 -25.51 14.67
N GLU A 74 6.10 -26.83 14.74
CA GLU A 74 6.08 -27.70 13.56
C GLU A 74 4.73 -27.58 12.83
N SER A 75 3.64 -27.58 13.58
CA SER A 75 2.27 -27.40 13.09
C SER A 75 2.06 -26.02 12.46
N LEU A 76 2.66 -24.96 13.02
CA LEU A 76 2.67 -23.62 12.44
C LEU A 76 3.41 -23.60 11.09
N VAL A 77 4.65 -24.10 11.06
CA VAL A 77 5.48 -24.09 9.85
C VAL A 77 4.83 -24.91 8.72
N LYS A 78 4.27 -26.07 9.05
CA LYS A 78 3.54 -26.91 8.09
C LYS A 78 2.35 -26.16 7.51
N THR A 79 1.54 -25.56 8.37
CA THR A 79 0.36 -24.79 7.96
C THR A 79 0.73 -23.60 7.10
N LEU A 80 1.78 -22.84 7.45
CA LEU A 80 2.30 -21.74 6.62
C LEU A 80 2.72 -22.20 5.22
N LYS A 81 3.43 -23.33 5.11
CA LYS A 81 3.91 -23.85 3.82
C LYS A 81 2.79 -24.37 2.92
N GLN A 82 1.75 -24.95 3.51
CA GLN A 82 0.63 -25.55 2.78
C GLN A 82 -0.46 -24.53 2.42
N SER A 83 -0.48 -23.38 3.10
CA SER A 83 -1.51 -22.37 2.88
C SER A 83 -1.33 -21.67 1.53
N PRO A 84 -2.43 -21.34 0.84
CA PRO A 84 -2.38 -20.70 -0.46
C PRO A 84 -1.73 -19.32 -0.35
N ARG A 85 -0.90 -18.99 -1.34
CA ARG A 85 -0.31 -17.66 -1.51
C ARG A 85 -1.29 -16.78 -2.28
N LYS A 86 -1.42 -15.53 -1.82
CA LYS A 86 -2.19 -14.49 -2.51
C LYS A 86 -1.26 -13.32 -2.80
N LEU A 87 -1.39 -12.76 -3.99
CA LEU A 87 -0.68 -11.55 -4.35
C LEU A 87 -1.53 -10.35 -3.93
N LEU A 88 -0.96 -9.44 -3.14
CA LEU A 88 -1.52 -8.11 -2.94
C LEU A 88 -0.80 -7.17 -3.88
N GLU A 89 -1.57 -6.34 -4.59
CA GLU A 89 -1.04 -5.42 -5.59
C GLU A 89 -1.59 -4.02 -5.37
N TRP A 90 -0.74 -3.01 -5.58
CA TRP A 90 -1.11 -1.60 -5.56
C TRP A 90 -0.49 -0.92 -6.77
N THR A 91 -1.32 -0.28 -7.58
CA THR A 91 -0.86 0.55 -8.69
C THR A 91 -0.77 2.00 -8.23
N PHE A 92 0.45 2.52 -8.23
CA PHE A 92 0.75 3.90 -7.93
C PHE A 92 0.63 4.75 -9.19
N VAL A 93 0.02 5.93 -9.07
CA VAL A 93 -0.09 6.94 -10.13
C VAL A 93 0.19 8.32 -9.57
N LYS A 94 0.89 9.15 -10.35
CA LYS A 94 1.17 10.54 -9.99
C LYS A 94 -0.09 11.38 -9.88
N GLU A 95 -1.02 11.16 -10.80
CA GLU A 95 -2.34 11.79 -10.85
C GLU A 95 -3.37 10.71 -11.20
N ASP A 96 -4.53 10.73 -10.55
CA ASP A 96 -5.62 9.79 -10.88
C ASP A 96 -6.32 10.27 -12.17
N PRO A 97 -6.34 9.45 -13.24
CA PRO A 97 -7.02 9.80 -14.49
C PRO A 97 -8.52 10.12 -14.33
N GLU A 98 -9.19 9.55 -13.33
CA GLU A 98 -10.62 9.84 -13.06
C GLU A 98 -10.79 11.21 -12.41
N ALA A 99 -9.90 11.60 -11.50
CA ALA A 99 -9.90 12.94 -10.91
C ALA A 99 -9.61 14.05 -11.94
N MET A 100 -8.88 13.73 -13.01
CA MET A 100 -8.61 14.68 -14.12
C MET A 100 -9.83 14.92 -15.02
N GLN A 101 -10.76 13.96 -15.12
CA GLN A 101 -11.98 14.11 -15.93
C GLN A 101 -13.05 14.96 -15.22
N GLU A 102 -13.07 14.97 -13.89
CA GLU A 102 -13.99 15.81 -13.11
C GLU A 102 -13.56 17.28 -13.02
N ASN A 103 -12.33 17.63 -13.43
CA ASN A 103 -11.83 19.00 -13.40
C ASN A 103 -11.46 19.53 -14.81
N PRO A 104 -12.44 19.80 -15.69
CA PRO A 104 -12.19 20.22 -17.07
C PRO A 104 -11.72 21.68 -17.25
N LEU A 105 -11.37 22.40 -16.19
CA LEU A 105 -11.00 23.82 -16.25
C LEU A 105 -9.75 24.12 -15.40
N SER A 106 -8.58 24.10 -16.05
CA SER A 106 -7.41 24.91 -15.72
C SER A 106 -6.79 25.43 -17.00
#